data_AF-B7Z277-F1
#
_entry.id   AF-B7Z277-F1
#
_cell.length_a   1.000
_cell.length_b   1.000
_cell.length_c   1.000
_cell.angle_alpha   90.00
_cell.angle_beta   90.00
_cell.angle_gamma   90.00
#
_symmetry.space_group_name_H-M   'P 1'
#
loop_
_entity.id
_entity.type
_entity.pdbx_description
1 polymer ?
#
loop_
_entity_poly.entity_id
_entity_poly.type
_entity_poly.pdbx_seq_one_letter_code
_entity_poly.pdbx_strand_id
1 'polypeptide(L)'
;MASSEVARHLLFQSHMATKTTCMSSQGSDDEQIVNIIPVIAKADTVSKTELQKFKIKLMSELVSNGVQIYQFPTDDDTIAKVNAAMNGQLPFAVVGSMDEVKVGNKMVKARQYPWGVVQVENENHCDFVKLREMLICTNMEDLREQTHTRHYELYRRCKLEEMGFTDVGPENKPVSVQETYEAKRHEFHGERQRKEEEMKQMFVQRVKEKEAILKEAERELQAKFEHLKRLHQEERMKLEEKRRLLEEEIIAFSKKKATSEIFHSQSFLATGSNLRKDKDRKK
;
A
#
# COMPACT_ATOMS: atom_id res chain seq x y z
N MET A 1 7.63 16.17 0.11
CA MET A 1 6.28 16.23 0.74
C MET A 1 5.29 15.24 0.10
N ALA A 2 5.31 15.01 -1.22
CA ALA A 2 4.39 14.08 -1.89
C ALA A 2 4.47 12.60 -1.43
N SER A 3 5.64 12.08 -1.00
CA SER A 3 5.75 10.67 -0.55
C SER A 3 5.02 10.36 0.76
N SER A 4 4.70 11.37 1.59
CA SER A 4 4.02 11.13 2.88
C SER A 4 2.52 10.93 2.72
N GLU A 5 1.88 11.56 1.72
CA GLU A 5 0.44 11.40 1.48
C GLU A 5 0.12 10.08 0.79
N VAL A 6 0.98 9.63 -0.14
CA VAL A 6 0.82 8.32 -0.79
C VAL A 6 0.97 7.19 0.24
N ALA A 7 1.90 7.31 1.20
CA ALA A 7 2.05 6.34 2.29
C ALA A 7 0.84 6.32 3.24
N ARG A 8 0.23 7.48 3.53
CA ARG A 8 -1.01 7.56 4.33
C ARG A 8 -2.22 6.99 3.59
N HIS A 9 -2.30 7.20 2.28
CA HIS A 9 -3.39 6.66 1.46
C HIS A 9 -3.30 5.13 1.33
N LEU A 10 -2.09 4.59 1.17
CA LEU A 10 -1.86 3.14 1.13
C LEU A 10 -2.10 2.46 2.50
N LEU A 11 -1.74 3.12 3.61
CA LEU A 11 -2.08 2.65 4.96
C LEU A 11 -3.60 2.66 5.21
N PHE A 12 -4.30 3.69 4.73
CA PHE A 12 -5.76 3.76 4.87
C PHE A 12 -6.48 2.69 4.03
N GLN A 13 -6.02 2.43 2.81
CA GLN A 13 -6.56 1.34 1.97
C GLN A 13 -6.23 -0.05 2.55
N SER A 14 -5.04 -0.25 3.11
CA SER A 14 -4.67 -1.52 3.76
C SER A 14 -5.48 -1.80 5.03
N HIS A 15 -5.85 -0.77 5.80
CA HIS A 15 -6.72 -0.90 6.98
C HIS A 15 -8.19 -1.17 6.63
N MET A 16 -8.67 -0.64 5.50
CA MET A 16 -10.02 -0.95 5.01
C MET A 16 -10.11 -2.36 4.43
N ALA A 17 -9.06 -2.84 3.76
CA ALA A 17 -9.00 -4.21 3.25
C ALA A 17 -8.95 -5.26 4.37
N THR A 18 -8.25 -4.97 5.49
CA THR A 18 -8.17 -5.91 6.63
C THR A 18 -9.46 -6.00 7.45
N LYS A 19 -10.36 -5.01 7.38
CA LYS A 19 -11.71 -5.11 7.97
C LYS A 19 -12.63 -6.09 7.25
N THR A 20 -12.29 -6.51 6.03
CA THR A 20 -13.14 -7.41 5.24
C THR A 20 -12.77 -8.89 5.46
N THR A 21 -11.63 -9.20 6.09
CA THR A 21 -11.10 -10.57 6.17
C THR A 21 -11.28 -11.24 7.55
N CYS A 22 -11.79 -10.54 8.57
CA CYS A 22 -12.08 -11.16 9.88
C CYS A 22 -13.46 -11.86 9.94
N MET A 23 -14.20 -11.97 8.84
CA MET A 23 -15.54 -12.58 8.80
C MET A 23 -15.54 -14.10 8.54
N SER A 24 -14.38 -14.77 8.57
CA SER A 24 -14.28 -16.18 8.20
C SER A 24 -13.65 -17.03 9.30
N SER A 25 -14.28 -17.08 10.46
CA SER A 25 -14.08 -18.19 11.39
C SER A 25 -15.21 -18.26 12.41
N GLN A 26 -16.06 -19.27 12.19
CA GLN A 26 -16.93 -19.96 13.16
C GLN A 26 -18.29 -19.32 13.50
N GLY A 27 -19.35 -20.08 13.22
CA GLY A 27 -20.61 -20.07 13.96
C GLY A 27 -21.65 -19.03 13.54
N SER A 28 -22.53 -19.44 12.63
CA SER A 28 -23.99 -19.22 12.60
C SER A 28 -24.67 -18.33 13.66
N ASP A 29 -24.27 -17.09 13.84
CA ASP A 29 -25.11 -16.06 14.44
C ASP A 29 -25.06 -14.85 13.53
N ASP A 30 -26.19 -14.53 12.88
CA ASP A 30 -26.41 -13.21 12.29
C ASP A 30 -26.33 -12.19 13.43
N GLU A 31 -25.12 -11.76 13.77
CA GLU A 31 -24.88 -10.73 14.76
C GLU A 31 -25.64 -9.48 14.30
N GLN A 32 -26.74 -9.15 14.96
CA GLN A 32 -27.48 -7.94 14.67
C GLN A 32 -26.57 -6.74 14.89
N ILE A 33 -26.13 -6.17 13.78
CA ILE A 33 -25.23 -5.02 13.79
C ILE A 33 -26.05 -3.72 13.96
N VAL A 34 -27.35 -3.77 13.65
CA VAL A 34 -28.21 -2.58 13.54
C VAL A 34 -29.68 -2.87 13.85
N ASN A 35 -30.42 -1.82 14.19
CA ASN A 35 -31.88 -1.83 14.27
C ASN A 35 -32.51 -1.82 12.87
N ILE A 36 -33.20 -2.90 12.50
CA ILE A 36 -33.83 -3.04 11.18
C ILE A 36 -35.31 -2.67 11.27
N ILE A 37 -35.74 -1.69 10.48
CA ILE A 37 -37.15 -1.31 10.35
C ILE A 37 -37.60 -1.59 8.91
N PRO A 38 -38.47 -2.58 8.67
CA PRO A 38 -38.89 -2.94 7.33
C PRO A 38 -39.88 -1.92 6.77
N VAL A 39 -39.64 -1.50 5.53
CA VAL A 39 -40.43 -0.48 4.83
C VAL A 39 -40.77 -0.97 3.41
N ILE A 40 -42.04 -0.82 3.02
CA ILE A 40 -42.51 -1.03 1.66
C ILE A 40 -42.43 0.31 0.92
N ALA A 41 -41.44 0.44 0.04
CA ALA A 41 -41.25 1.62 -0.77
C ALA A 41 -42.28 1.71 -1.91
N LYS A 42 -42.57 2.94 -2.36
CA LYS A 42 -43.50 3.23 -3.46
C LYS A 42 -44.85 2.50 -3.29
N ALA A 43 -45.40 2.58 -2.07
CA ALA A 43 -46.64 1.89 -1.73
C ALA A 43 -47.84 2.35 -2.57
N ASP A 44 -47.75 3.50 -3.24
CA ASP A 44 -48.73 4.01 -4.20
C ASP A 44 -48.89 3.15 -5.46
N THR A 45 -48.01 2.17 -5.67
CA THR A 45 -48.08 1.19 -6.77
C THR A 45 -48.92 -0.05 -6.45
N VAL A 46 -49.32 -0.24 -5.19
CA VAL A 46 -50.03 -1.44 -4.71
C VAL A 46 -51.40 -1.06 -4.18
N SER A 47 -52.44 -1.83 -4.49
CA SER A 47 -53.77 -1.57 -3.94
C SER A 47 -53.82 -1.85 -2.42
N LYS A 48 -54.73 -1.20 -1.69
CA LYS A 48 -54.87 -1.41 -0.24
C LYS A 48 -55.12 -2.89 0.12
N THR A 49 -55.89 -3.62 -0.68
CA THR A 49 -56.19 -5.04 -0.47
C THR A 49 -54.98 -5.94 -0.68
N GLU A 50 -54.17 -5.66 -1.69
CA GLU A 50 -52.93 -6.40 -1.95
C GLU A 50 -51.86 -6.05 -0.92
N LEU A 51 -51.79 -4.79 -0.51
CA LEU A 51 -50.85 -4.30 0.48
C LEU A 51 -51.00 -5.04 1.82
N GLN A 52 -52.24 -5.28 2.28
CA GLN A 52 -52.48 -6.05 3.50
C GLN A 52 -51.97 -7.49 3.41
N LYS A 53 -52.25 -8.18 2.29
CA LYS A 53 -51.72 -9.53 2.05
C LYS A 53 -50.20 -9.54 1.97
N PHE A 54 -49.62 -8.51 1.35
CA PHE A 54 -48.18 -8.36 1.22
C PHE A 54 -47.50 -8.12 2.57
N LYS A 55 -48.06 -7.25 3.43
CA LYS A 55 -47.57 -7.02 4.80
C LYS A 55 -47.53 -8.33 5.61
N ILE A 56 -48.62 -9.10 5.60
CA ILE A 56 -48.71 -10.38 6.32
C ILE A 56 -47.65 -11.37 5.81
N LYS A 57 -47.55 -11.53 4.48
CA LYS A 57 -46.58 -12.45 3.87
C LYS A 57 -45.14 -12.05 4.20
N LEU A 58 -44.80 -10.77 4.07
CA LEU A 58 -43.46 -10.25 4.35
C LEU A 58 -43.07 -10.46 5.82
N MET A 59 -43.98 -10.15 6.76
CA MET A 59 -43.72 -10.39 8.18
C MET A 59 -43.56 -11.89 8.50
N SER A 60 -44.38 -12.74 7.89
CA SER A 60 -44.26 -14.20 8.06
C SER A 60 -42.92 -14.72 7.55
N GLU A 61 -42.43 -14.21 6.41
CA GLU A 61 -41.13 -14.59 5.85
C GLU A 61 -39.97 -14.09 6.72
N LEU A 62 -40.05 -12.87 7.25
CA LEU A 62 -39.03 -12.34 8.17
C LEU A 62 -38.91 -13.22 9.41
N VAL A 63 -40.04 -13.60 10.02
CA VAL A 63 -40.07 -14.47 11.19
C VAL A 63 -39.57 -15.89 10.86
N SER A 64 -39.99 -16.47 9.74
CA SER A 64 -39.57 -17.84 9.36
C SER A 64 -38.08 -17.94 9.08
N ASN A 65 -37.45 -16.86 8.61
CA ASN A 65 -36.01 -16.80 8.36
C ASN A 65 -35.22 -16.33 9.60
N GLY A 66 -35.86 -16.11 10.75
CA GLY A 66 -35.18 -15.67 11.98
C GLY A 66 -34.66 -14.22 11.93
N VAL A 67 -35.15 -13.41 10.99
CA VAL A 67 -34.73 -12.00 10.86
C VAL A 67 -35.33 -11.20 12.01
N GLN A 68 -34.49 -10.74 12.92
CA GLN A 68 -34.90 -9.89 14.03
C GLN A 68 -35.00 -8.44 13.55
N ILE A 69 -36.23 -7.95 13.50
CA ILE A 69 -36.53 -6.54 13.25
C ILE A 69 -36.69 -5.81 14.58
N TYR A 70 -36.45 -4.51 14.55
CA TYR A 70 -36.69 -3.63 15.68
C TYR A 70 -38.19 -3.60 16.02
N GLN A 71 -38.50 -3.80 17.31
CA GLN A 71 -39.84 -3.70 17.86
C GLN A 71 -39.86 -2.58 18.90
N PHE A 72 -40.90 -1.77 18.87
CA PHE A 72 -41.05 -0.67 19.81
C PHE A 72 -41.23 -1.19 21.23
N PRO A 73 -40.53 -0.60 22.20
CA PRO A 73 -40.69 -0.99 23.60
C PRO A 73 -42.13 -0.70 24.05
N THR A 74 -42.72 -1.66 24.75
CA THR A 74 -44.08 -1.54 25.32
C THR A 74 -44.06 -1.52 26.85
N ASP A 75 -42.88 -1.29 27.42
CA ASP A 75 -42.63 -1.47 28.85
C ASP A 75 -43.07 -0.24 29.67
N ASP A 76 -43.10 0.93 29.03
CA ASP A 76 -43.62 2.17 29.62
C ASP A 76 -45.12 2.32 29.32
N ASP A 77 -45.94 2.21 30.36
CA ASP A 77 -47.40 2.30 30.31
C ASP A 77 -47.93 3.58 29.62
N THR A 78 -47.15 4.68 29.62
CA THR A 78 -47.56 5.95 29.00
C THR A 78 -47.53 5.90 27.48
N ILE A 79 -46.60 5.13 26.89
CA ILE A 79 -46.38 5.02 25.44
C ILE A 79 -46.67 3.61 24.90
N ALA A 80 -46.88 2.62 25.76
CA ALA A 80 -47.12 1.22 25.40
C ALA A 80 -48.26 1.03 24.39
N LYS A 81 -49.37 1.75 24.57
CA LYS A 81 -50.52 1.67 23.65
C LYS A 81 -50.19 2.19 22.25
N VAL A 82 -49.43 3.28 22.18
CA VAL A 82 -49.00 3.87 20.90
C VAL A 82 -48.01 2.94 20.23
N ASN A 83 -47.00 2.47 20.97
CA ASN A 83 -45.96 1.59 20.46
C ASN A 83 -46.51 0.22 20.01
N ALA A 84 -47.48 -0.35 20.73
CA ALA A 84 -48.18 -1.56 20.30
C ALA A 84 -48.96 -1.34 18.99
N ALA A 85 -49.65 -0.21 18.85
CA ALA A 85 -50.33 0.15 17.60
C ALA A 85 -49.33 0.31 16.45
N MET A 86 -48.16 0.92 16.69
CA MET A 86 -47.10 1.11 15.68
C MET A 86 -46.44 -0.21 15.27
N ASN A 87 -46.19 -1.12 16.23
CA ASN A 87 -45.70 -2.47 15.94
C ASN A 87 -46.67 -3.21 15.00
N GLY A 88 -47.98 -3.02 15.16
CA GLY A 88 -49.00 -3.58 14.27
C GLY A 88 -49.03 -2.98 12.86
N GLN A 89 -48.34 -1.87 12.61
CA GLN A 89 -48.27 -1.22 11.29
C GLN A 89 -47.07 -1.70 10.46
N LEU A 90 -46.11 -2.39 11.08
CA LEU A 90 -44.95 -2.93 10.40
C LEU A 90 -45.35 -4.01 9.39
N PRO A 91 -44.74 -4.01 8.18
CA PRO A 91 -43.80 -3.03 7.66
C PRO A 91 -44.51 -1.75 7.18
N PHE A 92 -43.86 -0.58 7.33
CA PHE A 92 -44.46 0.71 6.96
C PHE A 92 -44.59 0.84 5.44
N ALA A 93 -45.78 1.18 4.95
CA ALA A 93 -46.02 1.38 3.52
C ALA A 93 -45.89 2.86 3.17
N VAL A 94 -44.77 3.27 2.56
CA VAL A 94 -44.42 4.68 2.40
C VAL A 94 -44.39 5.13 0.95
N VAL A 95 -44.70 6.42 0.77
CA VAL A 95 -44.60 7.15 -0.49
C VAL A 95 -43.74 8.38 -0.23
N GLY A 96 -42.69 8.55 -1.03
CA GLY A 96 -41.83 9.74 -0.97
C GLY A 96 -42.14 10.68 -2.14
N SER A 97 -42.17 11.99 -1.86
CA SER A 97 -42.19 13.04 -2.89
C SER A 97 -41.45 14.28 -2.39
N MET A 98 -40.71 14.93 -3.29
CA MET A 98 -40.15 16.28 -3.05
C MET A 98 -41.02 17.37 -3.67
N ASP A 99 -41.93 17.01 -4.58
CA ASP A 99 -42.79 17.94 -5.29
C ASP A 99 -43.99 18.36 -4.42
N GLU A 100 -44.31 19.65 -4.46
CA GLU A 100 -45.47 20.20 -3.78
C GLU A 100 -46.57 20.51 -4.78
N VAL A 101 -47.78 20.01 -4.51
CA VAL A 101 -48.97 20.22 -5.34
C VAL A 101 -50.01 20.98 -4.53
N LYS A 102 -50.66 21.96 -5.15
CA LYS A 102 -51.76 22.70 -4.54
C LYS A 102 -53.00 21.81 -4.48
N VAL A 103 -53.36 21.34 -3.30
CA VAL A 103 -54.59 20.59 -3.05
C VAL A 103 -55.51 21.45 -2.19
N GLY A 104 -56.57 21.99 -2.80
CA GLY A 104 -57.42 23.02 -2.17
C GLY A 104 -56.64 24.31 -1.92
N ASN A 105 -56.56 24.73 -0.65
CA ASN A 105 -55.88 25.97 -0.23
C ASN A 105 -54.49 25.75 0.39
N LYS A 106 -53.97 24.50 0.37
CA LYS A 106 -52.66 24.18 0.96
C LYS A 106 -51.73 23.58 -0.10
N MET A 107 -50.46 23.95 -0.02
CA MET A 107 -49.38 23.25 -0.72
C MET A 107 -49.03 22.02 0.11
N VAL A 108 -49.06 20.85 -0.50
CA VAL A 108 -48.76 19.58 0.17
C VAL A 108 -47.80 18.76 -0.68
N LYS A 109 -46.88 18.05 -0.02
CA LYS A 109 -45.98 17.11 -0.70
C LYS A 109 -46.80 15.95 -1.25
N ALA A 110 -46.77 15.76 -2.56
CA ALA A 110 -47.63 14.78 -3.22
C ALA A 110 -47.01 14.26 -4.51
N ARG A 111 -47.49 13.10 -4.98
CA ARG A 111 -47.23 12.57 -6.32
C ARG A 111 -48.47 12.77 -7.17
N GLN A 112 -48.32 13.46 -8.28
CA GLN A 112 -49.41 13.72 -9.22
C GLN A 112 -49.40 12.70 -10.36
N TYR A 113 -50.55 12.06 -10.57
CA TYR A 113 -50.82 11.15 -11.68
C TYR A 113 -52.02 11.65 -12.48
N PRO A 114 -52.20 11.19 -13.74
CA PRO A 114 -53.38 11.53 -14.53
C PRO A 114 -54.71 11.14 -13.87
N TRP A 115 -54.71 10.10 -13.05
CA TRP A 115 -55.89 9.57 -12.36
C TRP A 115 -56.08 10.11 -10.93
N GLY A 116 -55.15 10.90 -10.40
CA GLY A 116 -55.28 11.42 -9.04
C GLY A 116 -53.97 11.90 -8.40
N VAL A 117 -54.08 12.37 -7.16
CA VAL A 117 -52.96 12.93 -6.40
C VAL A 117 -52.77 12.15 -5.11
N VAL A 118 -51.59 11.56 -4.93
CA VAL A 118 -51.22 10.83 -3.71
C VAL A 118 -50.48 11.77 -2.78
N GLN A 119 -51.19 12.26 -1.76
CA GLN A 119 -50.62 13.08 -0.68
C GLN A 119 -49.75 12.23 0.26
N VAL A 120 -48.52 12.66 0.51
CA VAL A 120 -47.54 11.93 1.35
C VAL A 120 -47.89 12.00 2.83
N GLU A 121 -48.38 13.15 3.32
CA GLU A 121 -48.73 13.32 4.74
C GLU A 121 -50.16 12.87 5.08
N ASN A 122 -50.85 12.20 4.16
CA ASN A 122 -52.19 11.69 4.39
C ASN A 122 -52.14 10.21 4.81
N GLU A 123 -52.52 9.92 6.05
CA GLU A 123 -52.51 8.56 6.62
C GLU A 123 -53.42 7.58 5.88
N ASN A 124 -54.44 8.08 5.15
CA ASN A 124 -55.29 7.21 4.33
C ASN A 124 -54.60 6.75 3.04
N HIS A 125 -53.51 7.39 2.64
CA HIS A 125 -52.75 7.07 1.43
C HIS A 125 -51.50 6.26 1.74
N CYS A 126 -50.76 6.62 2.79
CA CYS A 126 -49.54 5.90 3.18
C CYS A 126 -49.20 6.08 4.67
N ASP A 127 -48.31 5.24 5.19
CA ASP A 127 -47.89 5.23 6.59
C ASP A 127 -46.72 6.20 6.88
N PHE A 128 -46.46 7.19 6.01
CA PHE A 128 -45.32 8.10 6.17
C PHE A 128 -45.36 8.89 7.48
N VAL A 129 -46.53 9.39 7.86
CA VAL A 129 -46.71 10.13 9.13
C VAL A 129 -46.32 9.27 10.32
N LYS A 130 -46.80 8.02 10.33
CA LYS A 130 -46.48 7.03 11.38
C LYS A 130 -44.98 6.73 11.44
N LEU A 131 -44.34 6.51 10.29
CA LEU A 131 -42.89 6.29 10.22
C LEU A 131 -42.10 7.50 10.77
N ARG A 132 -42.52 8.72 10.43
CA ARG A 132 -41.86 9.96 10.89
C ARG A 132 -41.97 10.13 12.40
N GLU A 133 -43.17 10.02 12.95
CA GLU A 133 -43.41 10.16 14.39
C GLU A 133 -42.63 9.09 15.16
N MET A 134 -42.64 7.88 14.64
CA MET A 134 -41.92 6.74 15.21
C MET A 134 -40.41 6.96 15.28
N LEU A 135 -39.77 7.38 14.17
CA LEU A 135 -38.32 7.54 14.11
C LEU A 135 -37.81 8.77 14.87
N ILE A 136 -38.55 9.88 14.81
CA ILE A 136 -38.01 11.19 15.21
C ILE A 136 -38.63 11.68 16.51
N CYS A 137 -39.91 11.44 16.73
CA CYS A 137 -40.64 12.07 17.84
C CYS A 137 -40.67 11.21 19.10
N THR A 138 -40.71 9.88 18.97
CA THR A 138 -40.97 8.99 20.11
C THR A 138 -39.80 8.08 20.46
N ASN A 139 -39.18 7.41 19.48
CA ASN A 139 -38.31 6.26 19.77
C ASN A 139 -36.83 6.47 19.40
N MET A 140 -36.40 7.71 19.15
CA MET A 140 -35.00 7.99 18.79
C MET A 140 -34.02 7.61 19.91
N GLU A 141 -34.39 7.88 21.16
CA GLU A 141 -33.55 7.58 22.31
C GLU A 141 -33.40 6.08 22.52
N ASP A 142 -34.50 5.32 22.44
CA ASP A 142 -34.48 3.86 22.52
C ASP A 142 -33.66 3.23 21.38
N LEU A 143 -33.82 3.70 20.13
CA LEU A 143 -32.99 3.24 19.02
C LEU A 143 -31.49 3.45 19.28
N ARG A 144 -31.12 4.59 19.87
CA ARG A 144 -29.73 4.89 20.25
C ARG A 144 -29.27 3.99 21.40
N GLU A 145 -30.12 3.79 22.40
CA GLU A 145 -29.83 2.94 23.54
C GLU A 145 -29.62 1.50 23.13
N GLN A 146 -30.54 0.88 22.36
CA GLN A 146 -30.38 -0.47 21.83
C GLN A 146 -29.12 -0.61 20.97
N THR A 147 -28.79 0.42 20.18
CA THR A 147 -27.53 0.42 19.41
C THR A 147 -26.31 0.35 20.32
N HIS A 148 -26.32 1.10 21.42
CA HIS A 148 -25.21 1.12 22.37
C HIS A 148 -25.13 -0.17 23.20
N THR A 149 -26.23 -0.53 23.87
CA THR A 149 -26.26 -1.60 24.88
C THR A 149 -26.27 -3.00 24.28
N ARG A 150 -26.76 -3.16 23.05
CA ARG A 150 -26.86 -4.46 22.38
C ARG A 150 -25.88 -4.58 21.23
N HIS A 151 -26.05 -3.78 20.18
CA HIS A 151 -25.29 -3.96 18.92
C HIS A 151 -23.81 -3.62 19.10
N TYR A 152 -23.51 -2.50 19.75
CA TYR A 152 -22.14 -2.09 20.00
C TYR A 152 -21.46 -2.94 21.08
N GLU A 153 -22.14 -3.31 22.17
CA GLU A 153 -21.53 -4.20 23.18
C GLU A 153 -21.24 -5.59 22.63
N LEU A 154 -22.10 -6.13 21.76
CA LEU A 154 -21.82 -7.38 21.05
C LEU A 154 -20.54 -7.24 20.21
N TYR A 155 -20.48 -6.22 19.35
CA TYR A 155 -19.28 -5.94 18.55
C TYR A 155 -18.04 -5.73 19.43
N ARG A 156 -18.17 -5.00 20.54
CA ARG A 156 -17.10 -4.70 21.48
C ARG A 156 -16.57 -5.98 22.11
N ARG A 157 -17.45 -6.87 22.56
CA ARG A 157 -17.06 -8.18 23.12
C ARG A 157 -16.31 -9.00 22.09
N CYS A 158 -16.86 -9.18 20.89
CA CYS A 158 -16.22 -9.98 19.83
C CYS A 158 -14.86 -9.39 19.43
N LYS A 159 -14.74 -8.06 19.36
CA LYS A 159 -13.45 -7.40 19.09
C LYS A 159 -12.45 -7.52 20.22
N LEU A 160 -12.88 -7.50 21.47
CA LEU A 160 -12.01 -7.72 22.61
C LEU A 160 -11.47 -9.15 22.62
N GLU A 161 -12.34 -10.14 22.34
CA GLU A 161 -11.96 -11.54 22.21
C GLU A 161 -10.96 -11.76 21.05
N GLU A 162 -11.20 -11.18 19.87
CA GLU A 162 -10.24 -11.19 18.75
C GLU A 162 -8.89 -10.58 19.14
N MET A 163 -8.89 -9.59 20.03
CA MET A 163 -7.69 -8.95 20.54
C MET A 163 -7.02 -9.74 21.69
N GLY A 164 -7.58 -10.89 22.10
CA GLY A 164 -7.05 -11.73 23.18
C GLY A 164 -7.43 -11.26 24.59
N PHE A 165 -8.41 -10.36 24.71
CA PHE A 165 -8.99 -10.01 26.00
C PHE A 165 -10.15 -10.97 26.28
N THR A 166 -9.92 -11.93 27.18
CA THR A 166 -10.95 -12.83 27.68
C THR A 166 -11.25 -12.51 29.15
N ASP A 167 -12.53 -12.55 29.53
CA ASP A 167 -12.95 -12.29 30.92
C ASP A 167 -12.47 -13.37 31.92
N VAL A 168 -12.06 -14.54 31.41
CA VAL A 168 -11.55 -15.67 32.18
C VAL A 168 -10.15 -16.05 31.72
N GLY A 169 -9.22 -16.10 32.67
CA GLY A 169 -7.89 -16.68 32.49
C GLY A 169 -7.91 -18.21 32.63
N PRO A 170 -6.77 -18.89 32.40
CA PRO A 170 -6.67 -20.36 32.45
C PRO A 170 -7.06 -21.02 33.80
N GLU A 171 -7.34 -20.25 34.85
CA GLU A 171 -7.86 -20.73 36.14
C GLU A 171 -9.23 -20.16 36.56
N ASN A 172 -10.06 -19.65 35.63
CA ASN A 172 -11.34 -18.98 35.97
C ASN A 172 -11.18 -17.78 36.94
N LYS A 173 -9.98 -17.20 37.01
CA LYS A 173 -9.74 -15.94 37.72
C LYS A 173 -10.03 -14.78 36.76
N PRO A 174 -10.69 -13.70 37.23
CA PRO A 174 -10.86 -12.51 36.42
C PRO A 174 -9.48 -11.94 36.08
N VAL A 175 -9.12 -11.96 34.80
CA VAL A 175 -7.85 -11.39 34.35
C VAL A 175 -8.02 -9.88 34.32
N SER A 176 -7.11 -9.16 34.98
CA SER A 176 -7.16 -7.70 34.95
C SER A 176 -6.89 -7.23 33.52
N VAL A 177 -7.75 -6.34 33.00
CA VAL A 177 -7.56 -5.69 31.70
C VAL A 177 -6.15 -5.06 31.60
N GLN A 178 -5.63 -4.55 32.72
CA GLN A 178 -4.28 -4.02 32.86
C GLN A 178 -3.19 -5.06 32.53
N GLU A 179 -3.31 -6.28 33.05
CA GLU A 179 -2.33 -7.36 32.86
C GLU A 179 -2.29 -7.83 31.41
N THR A 180 -3.45 -7.89 30.75
CA THR A 180 -3.53 -8.21 29.30
C THR A 180 -2.90 -7.11 28.45
N TYR A 181 -3.09 -5.83 28.79
CA TYR A 181 -2.37 -4.73 28.14
C TYR A 181 -0.84 -4.81 28.33
N GLU A 182 -0.39 -5.13 29.54
CA GLU A 182 1.03 -5.28 29.85
C GLU A 182 1.66 -6.46 29.12
N ALA A 183 0.99 -7.62 29.11
CA ALA A 183 1.43 -8.80 28.35
C ALA A 183 1.53 -8.50 26.86
N LYS A 184 0.51 -7.88 26.25
CA LYS A 184 0.50 -7.53 24.83
C LYS A 184 1.56 -6.48 24.50
N ARG A 185 1.83 -5.55 25.41
CA ARG A 185 2.91 -4.57 25.28
C ARG A 185 4.30 -5.23 25.34
N HIS A 186 4.48 -6.21 26.22
CA HIS A 186 5.70 -7.01 26.31
C HIS A 186 5.92 -7.86 25.05
N GLU A 187 4.86 -8.48 24.52
CA GLU A 187 4.90 -9.24 23.27
C GLU A 187 5.33 -8.35 22.10
N PHE A 188 4.71 -7.18 21.95
CA PHE A 188 5.06 -6.21 20.90
C PHE A 188 6.50 -5.71 21.03
N HIS A 189 6.96 -5.49 22.26
CA HIS A 189 8.34 -5.09 22.53
C HIS A 189 9.33 -6.20 22.16
N GLY A 190 9.02 -7.46 22.50
CA GLY A 190 9.82 -8.63 22.15
C GLY A 190 9.89 -8.86 20.64
N GLU A 191 8.75 -8.74 19.94
CA GLU A 191 8.72 -8.91 18.49
C GLU A 191 9.51 -7.81 17.77
N ARG A 192 9.41 -6.55 18.24
CA ARG A 192 10.20 -5.44 17.72
C ARG A 192 11.69 -5.67 17.94
N GLN A 193 12.09 -6.14 19.12
CA GLN A 193 13.48 -6.42 19.45
C GLN A 193 14.04 -7.55 18.59
N ARG A 194 13.25 -8.62 18.35
CA ARG A 194 13.65 -9.71 17.45
C ARG A 194 13.87 -9.21 16.02
N LYS A 195 12.95 -8.40 15.48
CA LYS A 195 13.11 -7.79 14.14
C LYS A 195 14.32 -6.88 14.05
N GLU A 196 14.64 -6.14 15.12
CA GLU A 196 15.84 -5.31 15.20
C GLU A 196 17.11 -6.17 15.21
N GLU A 197 17.14 -7.25 15.98
CA GLU A 197 18.24 -8.22 16.04
C GLU A 197 18.47 -8.88 14.66
N GLU A 198 17.41 -9.32 14.01
CA GLU A 198 17.44 -9.90 12.65
C GLU A 198 17.99 -8.88 11.64
N MET A 199 17.57 -7.62 11.71
CA MET A 199 18.08 -6.55 10.85
C MET A 199 19.57 -6.29 11.09
N LYS A 200 20.01 -6.26 12.36
CA LYS A 200 21.43 -6.11 12.72
C LYS A 200 22.26 -7.28 12.20
N GLN A 201 21.80 -8.50 12.39
CA GLN A 201 22.49 -9.70 11.88
C GLN A 201 22.61 -9.66 10.35
N MET A 202 21.54 -9.28 9.65
CA MET A 202 21.56 -9.13 8.19
C MET A 202 22.56 -8.07 7.74
N PHE A 203 22.64 -6.93 8.44
CA PHE A 203 23.61 -5.88 8.16
C PHE A 203 25.05 -6.37 8.33
N VAL A 204 25.36 -7.00 9.46
CA VAL A 204 26.69 -7.55 9.74
C VAL A 204 27.10 -8.57 8.68
N GLN A 205 26.19 -9.46 8.30
CA GLN A 205 26.44 -10.45 7.25
C GLN A 205 26.75 -9.78 5.90
N ARG A 206 25.96 -8.77 5.49
CA ARG A 206 26.23 -8.04 4.24
C ARG A 206 27.54 -7.26 4.26
N VAL A 207 27.89 -6.65 5.40
CA VAL A 207 29.18 -5.95 5.54
C VAL A 207 30.32 -6.95 5.36
N LYS A 208 30.26 -8.11 6.03
CA LYS A 208 31.28 -9.16 5.91
C LYS A 208 31.43 -9.69 4.49
N GLU A 209 30.32 -9.91 3.79
CA GLU A 209 30.33 -10.31 2.37
C GLU A 209 30.96 -9.25 1.48
N LYS A 210 30.61 -7.97 1.67
CA LYS A 210 31.17 -6.86 0.90
C LYS A 210 32.66 -6.64 1.17
N GLU A 211 33.09 -6.75 2.42
CA GLU A 211 34.51 -6.71 2.79
C GLU A 211 35.31 -7.85 2.16
N ALA A 212 34.74 -9.07 2.11
CA ALA A 212 35.38 -10.21 1.46
C ALA A 212 35.59 -9.98 -0.05
N ILE A 213 34.55 -9.47 -0.74
CA ILE A 213 34.62 -9.13 -2.16
C ILE A 213 35.67 -8.02 -2.41
N LEU A 214 35.67 -6.98 -1.59
CA LEU A 214 36.61 -5.87 -1.71
C LEU A 214 38.06 -6.38 -1.54
N LYS A 215 38.29 -7.23 -0.55
CA LYS A 215 39.60 -7.84 -0.28
C LYS A 215 40.10 -8.74 -1.40
N GLU A 216 39.20 -9.38 -2.14
CA GLU A 216 39.55 -10.19 -3.31
C GLU A 216 39.87 -9.29 -4.52
N ALA A 217 39.05 -8.25 -4.76
CA ALA A 217 39.31 -7.26 -5.80
C ALA A 217 40.64 -6.51 -5.60
N GLU A 218 40.98 -6.16 -4.36
CA GLU A 218 42.28 -5.56 -4.02
C GLU A 218 43.45 -6.51 -4.32
N ARG A 219 43.30 -7.80 -4.00
CA ARG A 219 44.31 -8.82 -4.31
C ARG A 219 44.51 -8.99 -5.82
N GLU A 220 43.43 -9.03 -6.59
CA GLU A 220 43.53 -9.08 -8.05
C GLU A 220 44.20 -7.85 -8.64
N LEU A 221 43.85 -6.66 -8.14
CA LEU A 221 44.43 -5.40 -8.60
C LEU A 221 45.94 -5.36 -8.30
N GLN A 222 46.34 -5.81 -7.12
CA GLN A 222 47.74 -5.92 -6.74
C GLN A 222 48.51 -6.88 -7.64
N ALA A 223 47.94 -8.06 -7.93
CA ALA A 223 48.55 -9.03 -8.84
C ALA A 223 48.70 -8.49 -10.27
N LYS A 224 47.67 -7.77 -10.78
CA LYS A 224 47.72 -7.10 -12.09
C LYS A 224 48.80 -6.02 -12.12
N PHE A 225 48.93 -5.23 -11.06
CA PHE A 225 49.96 -4.21 -10.94
C PHE A 225 51.37 -4.82 -10.98
N GLU A 226 51.63 -5.88 -10.22
CA GLU A 226 52.93 -6.57 -10.23
C GLU A 226 53.24 -7.21 -11.58
N HIS A 227 52.24 -7.76 -12.26
CA HIS A 227 52.41 -8.30 -13.61
C HIS A 227 52.78 -7.21 -14.62
N LEU A 228 52.04 -6.11 -14.65
CA LEU A 228 52.34 -4.96 -15.52
C LEU A 228 53.72 -4.36 -15.22
N LYS A 229 54.11 -4.27 -13.95
CA LYS A 229 55.43 -3.80 -13.54
C LYS A 229 56.56 -4.69 -14.10
N ARG A 230 56.39 -6.01 -14.08
CA ARG A 230 57.35 -6.96 -14.68
C ARG A 230 57.45 -6.80 -16.19
N LEU A 231 56.32 -6.75 -16.89
CA LEU A 231 56.29 -6.55 -18.34
C LEU A 231 56.97 -5.23 -18.74
N HIS A 232 56.65 -4.14 -18.04
CA HIS A 232 57.28 -2.85 -18.28
C HIS A 232 58.80 -2.90 -18.07
N GLN A 233 59.27 -3.62 -17.05
CA GLN A 233 60.70 -3.79 -16.78
C GLN A 233 61.39 -4.61 -17.89
N GLU A 234 60.75 -5.68 -18.38
CA GLU A 234 61.26 -6.47 -19.52
C GLU A 234 61.31 -5.66 -20.82
N GLU A 235 60.27 -4.88 -21.12
CA GLU A 235 60.25 -3.99 -22.29
C GLU A 235 61.35 -2.93 -22.20
N ARG A 236 61.57 -2.34 -21.01
CA ARG A 236 62.64 -1.38 -20.78
C ARG A 236 64.01 -1.99 -21.05
N MET A 237 64.27 -3.22 -20.55
CA MET A 237 65.51 -3.96 -20.83
C MET A 237 65.69 -4.25 -22.32
N LYS A 238 64.61 -4.66 -23.03
CA LYS A 238 64.66 -4.90 -24.49
C LYS A 238 64.95 -3.61 -25.28
N LEU A 239 64.37 -2.48 -24.87
CA LEU A 239 64.64 -1.19 -25.50
C LEU A 239 66.07 -0.73 -25.25
N GLU A 240 66.60 -0.93 -24.04
CA GLU A 240 67.97 -0.60 -23.67
C GLU A 240 68.99 -1.44 -24.45
N GLU A 241 68.72 -2.73 -24.63
CA GLU A 241 69.54 -3.62 -25.46
C GLU A 241 69.53 -3.20 -26.94
N LYS A 242 68.35 -2.91 -27.51
CA LYS A 242 68.23 -2.39 -28.89
C LYS A 242 68.97 -1.07 -29.06
N ARG A 243 68.89 -0.18 -28.07
CA ARG A 243 69.63 1.09 -28.07
C ARG A 243 71.14 0.85 -28.08
N ARG A 244 71.63 -0.09 -27.25
CA ARG A 244 73.05 -0.46 -27.22
C ARG A 244 73.53 -0.98 -28.58
N LEU A 245 72.79 -1.89 -29.20
CA LEU A 245 73.12 -2.42 -30.53
C LEU A 245 73.15 -1.31 -31.60
N LEU A 246 72.18 -0.39 -31.58
CA LEU A 246 72.17 0.76 -32.48
C LEU A 246 73.37 1.69 -32.25
N GLU A 247 73.74 1.95 -30.99
CA GLU A 247 74.93 2.73 -30.67
C GLU A 247 76.21 2.05 -31.18
N GLU A 248 76.34 0.73 -31.03
CA GLU A 248 77.44 -0.06 -31.60
C GLU A 248 77.48 0.00 -33.13
N GLU A 249 76.33 -0.12 -33.80
CA GLU A 249 76.22 0.02 -35.26
C GLU A 249 76.61 1.43 -35.74
N ILE A 250 76.18 2.48 -35.03
CA ILE A 250 76.57 3.88 -35.32
C ILE A 250 78.09 4.03 -35.19
N ILE A 251 78.69 3.47 -34.14
CA ILE A 251 80.14 3.51 -33.94
C ILE A 251 80.86 2.75 -35.07
N ALA A 252 80.39 1.56 -35.44
CA ALA A 252 80.96 0.78 -36.53
C ALA A 252 80.83 1.51 -37.89
N PHE A 253 79.67 2.12 -38.15
CA PHE A 253 79.43 2.92 -39.35
C PHE A 253 80.34 4.14 -39.42
N SER A 254 80.52 4.88 -38.31
CA SER A 254 81.41 6.03 -38.26
C SER A 254 82.88 5.65 -38.50
N LYS A 255 83.34 4.52 -37.95
CA LYS A 255 84.67 3.95 -38.25
C LYS A 255 84.84 3.59 -39.73
N LYS A 256 83.83 2.94 -40.34
CA LYS A 256 83.82 2.63 -41.78
C LYS A 256 83.82 3.89 -42.65
N LYS A 257 83.04 4.90 -42.27
CA LYS A 257 83.03 6.20 -42.95
C LYS A 257 84.40 6.88 -42.89
N ALA A 258 85.00 6.97 -41.70
CA ALA A 258 86.33 7.56 -41.52
C ALA A 258 87.42 6.83 -42.31
N THR A 259 87.42 5.49 -42.31
CA THR A 259 88.37 4.70 -43.10
C THR A 259 88.17 4.86 -44.61
N SER A 260 86.93 4.95 -45.09
CA SER A 260 86.63 5.26 -46.49
C SER A 260 87.04 6.68 -46.89
N GLU A 261 86.85 7.67 -46.02
CA GLU A 261 87.30 9.05 -46.25
C GLU A 261 88.83 9.15 -46.31
N ILE A 262 89.56 8.38 -45.47
CA ILE A 262 91.03 8.26 -45.53
C ILE A 262 91.49 7.63 -46.86
N PHE A 263 90.81 6.57 -47.32
CA PHE A 263 91.13 5.94 -48.61
C PHE A 263 90.86 6.88 -49.79
N HIS A 264 89.76 7.64 -49.73
CA HIS A 264 89.41 8.62 -50.76
C HIS A 264 90.39 9.81 -50.80
N SER A 265 90.87 10.26 -49.64
CA SER A 265 91.89 11.31 -49.54
C SER A 265 93.31 10.83 -49.93
N GLN A 266 93.66 9.55 -49.76
CA GLN A 266 94.87 8.97 -50.35
C GLN A 266 94.81 8.86 -51.89
N SER A 267 93.64 8.60 -52.47
CA SER A 267 93.47 8.60 -53.94
C SER A 267 93.67 10.00 -54.57
N PHE A 268 93.44 11.07 -53.81
CA PHE A 268 93.68 12.45 -54.28
C PHE A 268 95.15 12.90 -54.18
N LEU A 269 95.97 12.25 -53.34
CA LEU A 269 97.40 12.54 -53.21
C LEU A 269 98.29 11.68 -54.12
N ALA A 270 97.75 10.61 -54.74
CA ALA A 270 98.50 9.72 -55.62
C ALA A 270 98.49 10.11 -57.12
N THR A 271 97.80 11.20 -57.50
CA THR A 271 97.73 11.66 -58.91
C THR A 271 98.26 13.09 -59.04
N GLY A 272 99.58 13.25 -58.95
CA GLY A 272 100.20 14.58 -59.06
C GLY A 272 101.72 14.58 -59.05
N SER A 273 102.37 13.65 -59.75
CA SER A 273 103.81 13.78 -59.99
C SER A 273 104.19 13.44 -61.44
N ASN A 274 104.69 14.49 -62.11
CA ASN A 274 105.64 14.50 -63.23
C ASN A 274 105.15 14.28 -64.68
N LEU A 275 104.92 15.39 -65.38
CA LEU A 275 105.32 15.55 -66.78
C LEU A 275 106.04 16.89 -66.98
N ARG A 276 107.11 16.81 -67.79
CA ARG A 276 108.27 17.70 -67.89
C ARG A 276 108.01 18.91 -68.81
N LYS A 277 108.59 20.06 -68.42
CA LYS A 277 109.56 20.90 -69.17
C LYS A 277 109.34 21.12 -70.69
N ASP A 278 108.95 22.33 -71.09
CA ASP A 278 109.52 23.16 -72.20
C ASP A 278 108.72 24.50 -72.26
N LYS A 279 109.30 25.67 -71.96
CA LYS A 279 110.20 26.55 -72.74
C LYS A 279 109.48 27.49 -73.73
N ASP A 280 109.35 28.74 -73.28
CA ASP A 280 109.41 30.04 -73.99
C ASP A 280 109.01 30.16 -75.48
N ARG A 281 108.05 31.06 -75.78
CA ARG A 281 108.34 32.37 -76.43
C ARG A 281 107.12 33.28 -76.65
N LYS A 282 107.32 34.56 -76.25
CA LYS A 282 106.91 35.87 -76.86
C LYS A 282 105.42 36.05 -77.26
N LYS A 283 104.77 37.17 -76.94
CA LYS A 283 105.21 38.56 -77.04
C LYS A 283 104.22 39.45 -76.30
#